data_AF-A0A0N4VMN0-F1
#
_entry.id   AF-A0A0N4VMN0-F1
#
_cell.length_a   1.000
_cell.length_b   1.000
_cell.length_c   1.000
_cell.angle_alpha   90.00
_cell.angle_beta   90.00
_cell.angle_gamma   90.00
#
_symmetry.space_group_name_H-M   'P 1'
#
loop_
_entity.id
_entity.type
_entity.pdbx_description
1 polymer ?
#
loop_
_entity_poly.entity_id
_entity_poly.type
_entity_poly.pdbx_seq_one_letter_code
_entity_poly.pdbx_strand_id
1 'polypeptide(L)'
;MLFLAYVLSSTVIANIDVPVIIDREFSRQVDPADFLIDYDAERPPSSLVKVDVIFDVKYLKWKPETVDIILELTQGWEDARLTLPGGMSIFVPKDRRLWLPDSYFENAVEVEWQRDHSRRLNRGVIYEKQRVKLVVPCIEQRYSNETVR
;
A
#
# COMPACT_ATOMS: atom_id res chain seq x y z
N MET A 1 23.02 -41.86 40.44
CA MET A 1 21.56 -41.68 40.64
C MET A 1 21.15 -40.39 39.94
N LEU A 2 20.56 -40.49 38.75
CA LEU A 2 20.02 -39.36 37.98
C LEU A 2 18.54 -39.19 38.33
N PHE A 3 18.14 -38.01 38.81
CA PHE A 3 16.72 -37.63 38.89
C PHE A 3 16.43 -36.62 37.78
N LEU A 4 15.59 -37.05 36.85
CA LEU A 4 15.13 -36.31 35.68
C LEU A 4 13.99 -35.37 36.10
N ALA A 5 14.17 -34.06 36.00
CA ALA A 5 13.11 -33.09 36.25
C ALA A 5 12.30 -32.88 34.96
N TYR A 6 11.04 -33.29 34.97
CA TYR A 6 10.07 -32.96 33.93
C TYR A 6 9.48 -31.58 34.21
N VAL A 7 9.77 -30.59 33.36
CA VAL A 7 9.10 -29.29 33.37
C VAL A 7 7.95 -29.35 32.37
N LEU A 8 6.72 -29.36 32.88
CA LEU A 8 5.50 -29.24 32.07
C LEU A 8 5.37 -27.79 31.61
N SER A 9 5.50 -27.56 30.30
CA SER A 9 5.18 -26.30 29.65
C SER A 9 3.67 -26.22 29.43
N SER A 10 2.98 -25.35 30.16
CA SER A 10 1.59 -25.00 29.92
C SER A 10 1.53 -23.85 28.91
N THR A 11 1.09 -24.15 27.69
CA THR A 11 0.74 -23.13 26.70
C THR A 11 -0.62 -22.51 27.06
N VAL A 12 -0.65 -21.20 27.25
CA VAL A 12 -1.89 -20.43 27.39
C VAL A 12 -2.29 -19.93 26.00
N ILE A 13 -3.45 -20.37 25.51
CA ILE A 13 -4.06 -19.85 24.28
C ILE A 13 -5.19 -18.92 24.72
N ALA A 14 -5.03 -17.62 24.48
CA ALA A 14 -6.09 -16.65 24.66
C ALA A 14 -6.82 -16.45 23.32
N ASN A 15 -8.02 -17.03 23.19
CA ASN A 15 -8.93 -16.67 22.11
C ASN A 15 -9.63 -15.37 22.49
N ILE A 16 -9.31 -14.29 21.79
CA ILE A 16 -10.06 -13.04 21.89
C ILE A 16 -11.32 -13.20 21.03
N ASP A 17 -12.42 -13.58 21.67
CA ASP A 17 -13.75 -13.73 21.04
C ASP A 17 -14.55 -12.42 21.12
N VAL A 18 -13.85 -11.28 21.00
CA VAL A 18 -14.49 -9.97 20.93
C VAL A 18 -14.74 -9.68 19.46
N PRO A 19 -16.01 -9.48 19.03
CA PRO A 19 -16.27 -9.07 17.66
C PRO A 19 -15.51 -7.77 17.38
N VAL A 20 -14.68 -7.76 16.35
CA VAL A 20 -14.08 -6.53 15.84
C VAL A 20 -15.22 -5.72 15.23
N ILE A 21 -15.83 -4.85 16.03
CA ILE A 21 -16.83 -3.89 15.58
C ILE A 21 -16.06 -2.79 14.86
N ILE A 22 -16.04 -2.85 13.52
CA ILE A 22 -15.58 -1.74 12.69
C ILE A 22 -16.71 -0.71 12.69
N ASP A 23 -16.62 0.27 13.58
CA ASP A 23 -17.57 1.37 13.63
C ASP A 23 -17.43 2.22 12.35
N ARG A 24 -18.41 2.11 11.45
CA ARG A 24 -18.45 2.86 10.19
C ARG A 24 -19.22 4.17 10.41
N GLU A 25 -18.65 5.10 11.18
CA GLU A 25 -19.28 6.41 11.44
C GLU A 25 -19.36 7.35 10.21
N PHE A 26 -19.09 6.89 8.98
CA PHE A 26 -19.05 7.75 7.78
C PHE A 26 -20.04 7.31 6.69
N SER A 27 -21.33 7.26 7.00
CA SER A 27 -22.36 7.02 5.98
C SER A 27 -23.57 7.92 6.17
N ARG A 28 -23.39 9.22 5.98
CA ARG A 28 -24.50 10.09 5.55
C ARG A 28 -24.13 10.82 4.26
N GLN A 29 -24.82 10.40 3.19
CA GLN A 29 -25.46 11.22 2.16
C GLN A 29 -24.72 11.66 0.90
N VAL A 30 -23.64 11.00 0.48
CA VAL A 30 -23.21 11.10 -0.93
C VAL A 30 -22.91 9.69 -1.42
N ASP A 31 -23.66 9.24 -2.43
CA ASP A 31 -23.27 8.04 -3.17
C ASP A 31 -21.97 8.37 -3.92
N PRO A 32 -20.84 7.70 -3.63
CA PRO A 32 -19.59 7.92 -4.36
C PRO A 32 -19.75 7.76 -5.88
N ALA A 33 -20.76 7.01 -6.33
CA ALA A 33 -21.10 6.84 -7.73
C ALA A 33 -21.54 8.15 -8.39
N ASP A 34 -22.32 8.98 -7.70
CA ASP A 34 -22.86 10.23 -8.24
C ASP A 34 -21.77 11.31 -8.37
N PHE A 35 -20.78 11.28 -7.48
CA PHE A 35 -19.68 12.24 -7.48
C PHE A 35 -18.70 12.06 -8.66
N LEU A 36 -18.63 10.86 -9.22
CA LEU A 36 -17.65 10.48 -10.24
C LEU A 36 -18.24 10.34 -11.64
N ILE A 37 -19.50 10.74 -11.86
CA ILE A 37 -20.18 10.58 -13.16
C ILE A 37 -19.43 11.34 -14.27
N ASP A 38 -19.03 12.58 -14.01
CA ASP A 38 -18.38 13.46 -14.98
C ASP A 38 -16.86 13.53 -14.82
N TYR A 39 -16.29 12.65 -13.99
CA TYR A 39 -14.84 12.66 -13.73
C TYR A 39 -14.07 12.03 -14.91
N ASP A 40 -13.20 12.84 -15.51
CA ASP A 40 -12.27 12.38 -16.56
C ASP A 40 -10.99 11.78 -15.94
N ALA A 41 -10.94 10.45 -15.91
CA ALA A 41 -9.81 9.68 -15.39
C ALA A 41 -8.60 9.62 -16.32
N GLU A 42 -8.76 9.95 -17.60
CA GLU A 42 -7.65 9.93 -18.56
C GLU A 42 -6.82 11.21 -18.50
N ARG A 43 -7.41 12.28 -17.92
CA ARG A 43 -6.74 13.57 -17.76
C ARG A 43 -6.11 13.72 -16.38
N PRO A 44 -4.81 14.07 -16.28
CA PRO A 44 -4.17 14.37 -15.01
C PRO A 44 -4.77 15.61 -14.33
N PRO A 45 -4.73 15.70 -12.99
CA PRO A 45 -5.31 16.82 -12.25
C PRO A 45 -4.60 18.16 -12.52
N SER A 46 -3.31 18.11 -12.84
CA SER A 46 -2.49 19.29 -13.16
C SER A 46 -1.33 18.89 -14.09
N SER A 47 -0.53 19.87 -14.52
CA SER A 47 0.71 19.61 -15.27
C SER A 47 1.84 19.02 -14.42
N LEU A 48 1.76 19.15 -13.09
CA LEU A 48 2.74 18.62 -12.15
C LEU A 48 2.01 18.08 -10.93
N VAL A 49 2.02 16.76 -10.78
CA VAL A 49 1.38 16.07 -9.66
C VAL A 49 2.46 15.59 -8.70
N LYS A 50 2.40 16.05 -7.46
CA LYS A 50 3.25 15.52 -6.39
C LYS A 50 2.61 14.25 -5.86
N VAL A 51 3.38 13.16 -5.88
CA VAL A 51 2.94 11.86 -5.37
C VAL A 51 3.79 11.49 -4.16
N ASP A 52 3.15 11.36 -3.00
CA ASP A 52 3.77 10.83 -1.80
C ASP A 52 3.70 9.30 -1.83
N VAL A 53 4.85 8.63 -1.71
CA VAL A 53 4.96 7.18 -1.85
C VAL A 53 5.48 6.56 -0.56
N ILE A 54 4.77 5.57 -0.04
CA ILE A 54 5.13 4.83 1.17
C ILE A 54 5.25 3.35 0.82
N PHE A 55 6.39 2.76 1.15
CA PHE A 55 6.65 1.33 1.02
C PHE A 55 6.58 0.66 2.40
N ASP A 56 5.60 -0.21 2.60
CA ASP A 56 5.47 -1.01 3.82
C ASP A 56 5.81 -2.47 3.51
N VAL A 57 7.05 -2.86 3.80
CA VAL A 57 7.58 -4.20 3.50
C VAL A 57 6.98 -5.23 4.45
N LYS A 58 6.24 -6.19 3.89
CA LYS A 58 5.57 -7.27 4.65
C LYS A 58 6.39 -8.55 4.70
N TYR A 59 7.13 -8.82 3.65
CA TYR A 59 7.97 -10.00 3.54
C TYR A 59 9.20 -9.69 2.71
N LEU A 60 10.32 -10.26 3.11
CA LEU A 60 11.58 -10.13 2.41
C LEU A 60 12.34 -11.46 2.49
N LYS A 61 12.80 -11.97 1.35
CA LYS A 61 13.61 -13.19 1.26
C LYS A 61 14.83 -12.95 0.36
N TRP A 62 16.00 -13.10 0.97
CA TRP A 62 17.27 -13.05 0.25
C TRP A 62 17.54 -14.36 -0.51
N LYS A 63 18.05 -14.22 -1.73
CA LYS A 63 18.64 -15.27 -2.56
C LYS A 63 20.03 -14.79 -3.02
N PRO A 64 20.89 -15.69 -3.56
CA PRO A 64 22.24 -15.30 -3.96
C PRO A 64 22.31 -14.10 -4.93
N GLU A 65 21.39 -14.02 -5.89
CA GLU A 65 21.42 -12.99 -6.95
C GLU A 65 20.21 -12.05 -6.91
N THR A 66 19.22 -12.32 -6.06
CA THR A 66 17.94 -11.59 -6.03
C THR A 66 17.37 -11.47 -4.61
N VAL A 67 16.46 -10.53 -4.43
CA VAL A 67 15.60 -10.41 -3.25
C VAL A 67 14.15 -10.49 -3.69
N ASP A 68 13.39 -11.41 -3.10
CA ASP A 68 11.93 -11.42 -3.22
C ASP A 68 11.35 -10.51 -2.14
N ILE A 69 10.49 -9.56 -2.53
CA ILE A 69 9.86 -8.60 -1.63
C ILE A 69 8.35 -8.66 -1.82
N ILE A 70 7.59 -8.72 -0.74
CA ILE A 70 6.16 -8.40 -0.75
C ILE A 70 5.98 -7.12 0.04
N LEU A 71 5.39 -6.11 -0.58
CA LEU A 71 5.14 -4.82 0.04
C LEU A 71 3.69 -4.39 -0.14
N GLU A 72 3.23 -3.54 0.76
CA GLU A 72 2.05 -2.72 0.57
C GLU A 72 2.51 -1.32 0.15
N LEU A 73 2.26 -0.99 -1.11
CA LEU A 73 2.52 0.32 -1.68
C LEU A 73 1.34 1.23 -1.35
N THR A 74 1.62 2.38 -0.74
CA THR A 74 0.63 3.45 -0.60
C THR A 74 1.08 4.66 -1.37
N GLN A 75 0.23 5.17 -2.27
CA GLN A 75 0.46 6.38 -3.04
C GLN A 75 -0.59 7.42 -2.67
N GLY A 76 -0.14 8.63 -2.37
CA GLY A 76 -0.97 9.77 -2.02
C GLY A 76 -0.78 10.90 -3.03
N TRP A 77 -1.85 11.44 -3.58
CA TRP A 77 -1.79 12.63 -4.43
C TRP A 77 -3.03 13.49 -4.30
N GLU A 78 -2.89 14.77 -4.63
CA GLU A 78 -4.00 15.73 -4.61
C GLU A 78 -4.67 15.81 -6.00
N ASP A 79 -6.00 15.79 -6.00
CA ASP A 79 -6.85 16.06 -7.15
C ASP A 79 -7.97 17.01 -6.72
N ALA A 80 -7.77 18.31 -7.01
CA ALA A 80 -8.73 19.36 -6.64
C ALA A 80 -10.12 19.15 -7.26
N ARG A 81 -10.24 18.40 -8.37
CA ARG A 81 -11.51 18.04 -9.00
C ARG A 81 -12.37 17.15 -8.10
N LEU A 82 -11.75 16.49 -7.12
CA LEU A 82 -12.37 15.54 -6.21
C LEU A 82 -12.56 16.10 -4.78
N THR A 83 -12.66 17.42 -4.65
CA THR A 83 -12.88 18.06 -3.34
C THR A 83 -14.33 17.90 -2.89
N LEU A 84 -14.55 17.16 -1.79
CA LEU A 84 -15.87 16.96 -1.21
C LEU A 84 -16.25 18.07 -0.21
N PRO A 85 -17.51 18.53 -0.20
CA PRO A 85 -17.98 19.48 0.79
C PRO A 85 -17.95 18.87 2.21
N GLY A 86 -17.82 19.73 3.23
CA GLY A 86 -17.89 19.32 4.63
C GLY A 86 -16.69 18.49 5.13
N GLY A 87 -15.62 18.36 4.34
CA GLY A 87 -14.41 17.66 4.76
C GLY A 87 -14.59 16.14 4.87
N MET A 88 -15.54 15.58 4.10
CA MET A 88 -15.85 14.16 4.07
C MET A 88 -14.66 13.31 3.61
N SER A 89 -14.62 12.08 4.13
CA SER A 89 -13.68 11.04 3.73
C SER A 89 -14.49 9.80 3.33
N ILE A 90 -14.27 9.30 2.13
CA ILE A 90 -15.00 8.15 1.57
C ILE A 90 -14.04 7.11 0.99
N PHE A 91 -14.50 5.87 0.91
CA PHE A 91 -13.86 4.85 0.09
C PHE A 91 -14.38 4.96 -1.33
N VAL A 92 -13.47 4.90 -2.30
CA VAL A 92 -13.81 4.93 -3.73
C VAL A 92 -14.16 3.50 -4.15
N PRO A 93 -15.35 3.27 -4.75
CA PRO A 93 -15.74 1.96 -5.25
C PRO A 93 -14.74 1.41 -6.28
N LYS A 94 -14.50 0.10 -6.26
CA LYS A 94 -13.50 -0.57 -7.13
C LYS A 94 -13.83 -0.46 -8.63
N ASP A 95 -15.11 -0.33 -8.97
CA ASP A 95 -15.62 -0.20 -10.34
C ASP A 95 -15.43 1.21 -10.93
N ARG A 96 -15.08 2.20 -10.10
CA ARG A 96 -14.90 3.60 -10.54
C ARG A 96 -13.45 3.88 -10.90
N ARG A 97 -13.22 4.49 -12.06
CA ARG A 97 -11.88 4.87 -12.52
C ARG A 97 -11.51 6.24 -11.97
N LEU A 98 -10.27 6.37 -11.52
CA LEU A 98 -9.65 7.64 -11.19
C LEU A 98 -8.39 7.79 -12.03
N TRP A 99 -7.92 9.02 -12.24
CA TRP A 99 -6.58 9.21 -12.77
C TRP A 99 -5.57 8.65 -11.76
N LEU A 100 -4.60 7.90 -12.24
CA LEU A 100 -3.56 7.27 -11.43
C LEU A 100 -2.17 7.69 -11.91
N PRO A 101 -1.19 7.83 -11.00
CA PRO A 101 0.20 7.95 -11.41
C PRO A 101 0.68 6.66 -12.09
N ASP A 102 1.48 6.80 -13.14
CA ASP A 102 2.06 5.71 -13.94
C ASP A 102 3.31 5.11 -13.28
N SER A 103 3.19 4.76 -12.00
CA SER A 103 4.33 4.31 -11.19
C SER A 103 4.79 2.90 -11.57
N TYR A 104 6.11 2.73 -11.68
CA TYR A 104 6.75 1.46 -12.00
C TYR A 104 8.03 1.25 -11.19
N PHE A 105 8.51 0.00 -11.15
CA PHE A 105 9.76 -0.37 -10.48
C PHE A 105 10.84 -0.63 -11.54
N GLU A 106 11.71 0.36 -11.77
CA GLU A 106 12.71 0.33 -12.85
C GLU A 106 13.68 -0.86 -12.74
N ASN A 107 14.16 -1.15 -11.54
CA ASN A 107 15.19 -2.18 -11.32
C ASN A 107 14.63 -3.56 -10.97
N ALA A 108 13.30 -3.76 -11.00
CA ALA A 108 12.72 -5.05 -10.68
C ALA A 108 12.84 -5.99 -11.89
N VAL A 109 13.30 -7.22 -11.64
CA VAL A 109 13.28 -8.31 -12.64
C VAL A 109 11.84 -8.76 -12.90
N GLU A 110 11.05 -8.84 -11.83
CA GLU A 110 9.64 -9.20 -11.89
C GLU A 110 8.82 -8.29 -10.98
N VAL A 111 7.66 -7.87 -11.47
CA VAL A 111 6.68 -7.07 -10.73
C VAL A 111 5.30 -7.72 -10.91
N GLU A 112 4.69 -8.09 -9.80
CA GLU A 112 3.33 -8.65 -9.77
C GLU A 112 2.44 -7.77 -8.89
N TRP A 113 1.56 -7.00 -9.53
CA TRP A 113 0.55 -6.19 -8.87
C TRP A 113 -0.65 -7.07 -8.48
N GLN A 114 -1.01 -7.09 -7.20
CA GLN A 114 -2.22 -7.78 -6.76
C GLN A 114 -3.45 -7.04 -7.28
N ARG A 115 -4.46 -7.77 -7.76
CA ARG A 115 -5.70 -7.17 -8.31
C ARG A 115 -6.45 -6.33 -7.27
N ASP A 116 -6.39 -6.76 -6.02
CA ASP A 116 -7.04 -6.05 -4.93
C ASP A 116 -6.26 -4.80 -4.54
N HIS A 117 -6.96 -3.67 -4.61
CA HIS A 117 -6.51 -2.36 -4.17
C HIS A 117 -7.63 -1.71 -3.35
N SER A 118 -7.26 -0.73 -2.53
CA SER A 118 -8.21 0.16 -1.85
C SER A 118 -7.86 1.60 -2.14
N ARG A 119 -8.89 2.41 -2.35
CA ARG A 119 -8.77 3.83 -2.61
C ARG A 119 -9.61 4.60 -1.62
N ARG A 120 -9.00 5.59 -0.98
CA ARG A 120 -9.66 6.49 -0.04
C ARG A 120 -9.53 7.91 -0.57
N LEU A 121 -10.64 8.61 -0.67
CA LEU A 121 -10.68 10.04 -0.97
C LEU A 121 -10.92 10.80 0.33
N ASN A 122 -10.07 11.76 0.63
CA ASN A 122 -10.17 12.60 1.81
C ASN A 122 -9.79 14.04 1.44
N ARG A 123 -10.78 14.93 1.37
CA ARG A 123 -10.57 16.37 1.12
C ARG A 123 -9.74 16.66 -0.15
N GLY A 124 -10.05 15.98 -1.25
CA GLY A 124 -9.31 16.13 -2.51
C GLY A 124 -7.98 15.37 -2.56
N VAL A 125 -7.55 14.72 -1.47
CA VAL A 125 -6.39 13.82 -1.47
C VAL A 125 -6.85 12.39 -1.67
N ILE A 126 -6.30 11.72 -2.67
CA ILE A 126 -6.50 10.30 -2.92
C ILE A 126 -5.36 9.54 -2.26
N TYR A 127 -5.70 8.47 -1.56
CA TYR A 127 -4.76 7.47 -1.07
C TYR A 127 -5.11 6.14 -1.72
N GLU A 128 -4.19 5.62 -2.53
CA GLU A 128 -4.27 4.30 -3.09
C GLU A 128 -3.33 3.35 -2.36
N LYS A 129 -3.86 2.23 -1.91
CA LYS A 129 -3.09 1.16 -1.29
C LYS A 129 -3.23 -0.12 -2.10
N GLN A 130 -2.10 -0.69 -2.52
CA GLN A 130 -2.05 -1.92 -3.30
C GLN A 130 -0.89 -2.80 -2.85
N ARG A 131 -1.10 -4.12 -2.85
CA ARG A 131 -0.03 -5.08 -2.57
C ARG A 131 0.74 -5.38 -3.85
N VAL A 132 2.07 -5.37 -3.75
CA VAL A 132 2.97 -5.64 -4.86
C VAL A 132 3.98 -6.69 -4.42
N LYS A 133 4.23 -7.66 -5.29
CA LYS A 133 5.34 -8.59 -5.16
C LYS A 133 6.41 -8.22 -6.18
N LEU A 134 7.65 -8.14 -5.71
CA LEU A 134 8.81 -7.74 -6.48
C LEU A 134 9.90 -8.80 -6.39
N VAL A 135 10.63 -8.98 -7.48
CA VAL A 135 11.93 -9.64 -7.49
C VAL A 135 12.95 -8.62 -7.96
N VAL A 136 13.92 -8.29 -7.10
CA VAL A 136 14.92 -7.24 -7.36
C VAL A 136 16.31 -7.89 -7.42
N PRO A 137 17.18 -7.54 -8.37
CA PRO A 137 18.52 -8.10 -8.45
C PRO A 137 19.41 -7.54 -7.33
N CYS A 138 20.23 -8.41 -6.74
CA CYS A 138 21.29 -8.02 -5.83
C CYS A 138 22.51 -7.60 -6.67
N ILE A 139 22.64 -6.31 -6.95
CA ILE A 139 23.88 -5.79 -7.53
C ILE A 139 24.86 -5.58 -6.37
N GLU A 140 25.86 -6.47 -6.24
CA GLU A 140 27.02 -6.16 -5.42
C GLU A 140 27.72 -4.93 -6.00
N GLN A 141 27.48 -3.77 -5.40
CA GLN A 141 28.34 -2.61 -5.65
C GLN A 141 29.71 -2.94 -5.07
N ARG A 142 30.65 -3.32 -5.93
CA ARG A 142 32.07 -3.24 -5.59
C ARG A 142 32.37 -1.78 -5.30
N TYR A 143 32.44 -1.43 -4.01
CA TYR A 143 33.08 -0.19 -3.60
C TYR A 143 34.53 -0.25 -4.09
N SER A 144 34.82 0.39 -5.23
CA SER A 144 36.18 0.74 -5.55
C SER A 144 36.59 1.80 -4.55
N ASN A 145 37.46 1.44 -3.61
CA ASN A 145 38.20 2.41 -2.82
C ASN A 145 39.13 3.17 -3.78
N GLU A 146 38.59 4.15 -4.50
CA GLU A 146 39.40 5.17 -5.14
C GLU A 146 39.94 6.06 -4.02
N THR A 147 41.13 5.68 -3.55
CA THR A 147 41.98 6.49 -2.70
C THR A 147 42.26 7.78 -3.44
N VAL A 148 41.57 8.86 -3.08
CA VAL A 148 41.95 10.22 -3.45
C VAL A 148 43.36 10.45 -2.90
N ARG A 149 44.34 10.49 -3.81
CA ARG A 149 45.70 10.96 -3.54
C ARG A 149 45.79 12.43 -3.88
#